data_AF-A0A917HF56-F1
#
_entry.id   AF-A0A917HF56-F1
#
_cell.length_a   1.000
_cell.length_b   1.000
_cell.length_c   1.000
_cell.angle_alpha   90.00
_cell.angle_beta   90.00
_cell.angle_gamma   90.00
#
_symmetry.space_group_name_H-M   'P 1'
#
loop_
_entity.id
_entity.type
_entity.pdbx_description
1 polymer ?
#
loop_
_entity_poly.entity_id
_entity_poly.type
_entity_poly.pdbx_seq_one_letter_code
_entity_poly.pdbx_strand_id
1 'polypeptide(L)'
;MKYFTNEVMKQRAIAIAVLGAVVFAAVGFGIGWLWMGYKYPMLREPSFRNFAVSYETIMDDYLNGAKAEDLINGASQGMVASLEDPYSRYLIKEQGNAYTQGYEGEFSGVGITVREEDGLFVVGALTKGAPAERGGIKLQDAIVAVNDEKMAGKKYEQLIGLMRGEEGTEVKLTLQRGNQLQPIEVKLIREAIPVHTVTSEMLEGGVGHITISRFAQKTGDEFETEVAKLQKQGMNKLLLDMRSNPGGLLQSTLQIADILVPKGKTVLQVVYKNDKRVITYKSKQEKPWNIPIAVLVNGQSASASEVLTAALKESAGATVIGEKTYGKGVVQAFQQFKDGSVLSLTEAQWKTPGGTWIHKAGVTPDVVVALPSYASLRPLPIGGDMKKGSYGEDVKTLQTMLNVLGYADTGQPGLFDAQTEQALRRFQNDQKLTASGAFNDKTAYRLLEELNKKLEQEDTQLKKGLDVLKK
;
A
#
# COMPACT_ATOMS: atom_id res chain seq x y z
N MET A 1 -31.74 54.66 72.06
CA MET A 1 -30.39 54.35 71.55
C MET A 1 -30.20 52.84 71.67
N LYS A 2 -29.76 52.16 70.58
CA LYS A 2 -29.59 50.69 70.44
C LYS A 2 -30.95 49.96 70.40
N TYR A 3 -31.37 49.20 69.39
CA TYR A 3 -30.75 48.11 68.63
C TYR A 3 -31.56 47.91 67.34
N PHE A 4 -31.08 48.22 66.12
CA PHE A 4 -31.64 47.67 64.86
C PHE A 4 -30.75 47.85 63.60
N THR A 5 -29.51 48.31 63.74
CA THR A 5 -28.67 48.68 62.58
C THR A 5 -27.54 47.70 62.25
N ASN A 6 -27.39 46.59 62.97
CA ASN A 6 -26.27 45.65 62.73
C ASN A 6 -26.71 44.35 62.04
N GLU A 7 -27.79 43.70 62.49
CA GLU A 7 -28.26 42.45 61.83
C GLU A 7 -28.88 42.68 60.46
N VAL A 8 -29.79 43.66 60.32
CA VAL A 8 -30.43 43.95 59.03
C VAL A 8 -29.40 44.41 57.99
N MET A 9 -28.39 45.19 58.40
CA MET A 9 -27.30 45.59 57.51
C MET A 9 -26.36 44.43 57.15
N LYS A 10 -26.07 43.52 58.09
CA LYS A 10 -25.33 42.28 57.81
C LYS A 10 -26.11 41.37 56.86
N GLN A 11 -27.41 41.18 57.06
CA GLN A 11 -28.26 40.38 56.17
C GLN A 11 -28.34 40.99 54.76
N ARG A 12 -28.45 42.32 54.64
CA ARG A 12 -28.39 43.02 53.35
C ARG A 12 -27.03 42.88 52.68
N ALA A 13 -25.93 43.01 53.43
CA ALA A 13 -24.58 42.82 52.91
C ALA A 13 -24.34 41.38 52.43
N ILE A 14 -24.80 40.39 53.18
CA ILE A 14 -24.77 38.97 52.78
C ILE A 14 -25.61 38.76 51.51
N ALA A 15 -26.83 39.31 51.46
CA ALA A 15 -27.70 39.18 50.28
C ALA A 15 -27.07 39.81 49.03
N ILE A 16 -26.43 40.98 49.15
CA ILE A 16 -25.71 41.63 48.04
C ILE A 16 -24.49 40.82 47.62
N ALA A 17 -23.73 40.27 48.58
CA ALA A 17 -22.57 39.42 48.28
C ALA A 17 -22.99 38.12 47.57
N VAL A 18 -24.07 37.47 48.02
CA VAL A 18 -24.63 36.28 47.37
C VAL A 18 -25.13 36.62 45.97
N LEU A 19 -25.87 37.72 45.81
CA LEU A 19 -26.34 38.17 44.50
C LEU A 19 -25.16 38.47 43.56
N GLY A 20 -24.12 39.15 44.05
CA GLY A 20 -22.88 39.42 43.31
C GLY A 20 -22.17 38.14 42.88
N ALA A 21 -22.10 37.12 43.76
CA ALA A 21 -21.53 35.83 43.45
C ALA A 21 -22.33 35.08 42.37
N VAL A 22 -23.66 35.11 42.44
CA VAL A 22 -24.54 34.50 41.43
C VAL A 22 -24.39 35.19 40.08
N VAL A 23 -24.36 36.53 40.05
CA VAL A 23 -24.16 37.29 38.81
C VAL A 23 -22.77 37.02 38.22
N PHE A 24 -21.73 36.99 39.05
CA PHE A 24 -20.38 36.66 38.60
C PHE A 24 -20.29 35.25 38.01
N ALA A 25 -20.92 34.25 38.66
CA ALA A 25 -20.99 32.89 38.14
C ALA A 25 -21.76 32.82 36.82
N ALA A 26 -22.89 33.52 36.69
CA ALA A 26 -23.69 33.56 35.48
C ALA A 26 -22.95 34.25 34.31
N VAL A 27 -22.26 35.35 34.58
CA VAL A 27 -21.41 36.04 33.59
C VAL A 27 -20.23 35.16 33.19
N GLY A 28 -19.55 34.53 34.16
CA GLY A 28 -18.46 33.58 33.91
C GLY A 28 -18.91 32.40 33.05
N PHE A 29 -20.09 31.83 33.34
CA PHE A 29 -20.69 30.77 32.53
C PHE A 29 -21.05 31.27 31.12
N GLY A 30 -21.65 32.44 30.99
CA GLY A 30 -21.99 33.05 29.69
C GLY A 30 -20.76 33.31 28.82
N ILE A 31 -19.69 33.87 29.41
CA ILE A 31 -18.40 34.07 28.74
C ILE A 31 -17.78 32.72 28.36
N GLY A 32 -17.80 31.74 29.27
CA GLY A 32 -17.30 30.39 29.02
C GLY A 32 -18.04 29.70 27.86
N TRP A 33 -19.37 29.83 27.81
CA TRP A 33 -20.20 29.29 26.74
C TRP A 33 -19.95 29.96 25.38
N LEU A 34 -19.84 31.29 25.37
CA LEU A 34 -19.47 32.05 24.17
C LEU A 34 -18.07 31.67 23.67
N TRP A 35 -17.11 31.55 24.58
CA TRP A 35 -15.74 31.14 24.28
C TRP A 35 -15.68 29.71 23.72
N MET A 36 -16.41 28.77 24.32
CA MET A 36 -16.56 27.40 23.82
C MET A 36 -17.13 27.38 22.39
N GLY A 37 -18.19 28.15 22.12
CA GLY A 37 -18.78 28.22 20.79
C GLY A 37 -17.89 28.88 19.74
N TYR A 38 -16.99 29.80 20.14
CA TYR A 38 -16.01 30.40 19.23
C TYR A 38 -14.85 29.44 18.93
N LYS A 39 -14.34 28.76 19.96
CA LYS A 39 -13.23 27.81 19.85
C LYS A 39 -13.61 26.51 19.14
N TYR A 40 -14.85 26.06 19.31
CA TYR A 40 -15.38 24.82 18.74
C TYR A 40 -16.63 25.09 17.90
N PRO A 41 -16.47 25.59 16.66
CA PRO A 41 -17.60 25.94 15.80
C PRO A 41 -18.56 24.77 15.55
N MET A 42 -18.07 23.52 15.56
CA MET A 42 -18.91 22.33 15.41
C MET A 42 -20.00 22.22 16.48
N LEU A 43 -19.81 22.78 17.68
CA LEU A 43 -20.87 22.79 18.71
C LEU A 43 -22.09 23.63 18.32
N ARG A 44 -21.96 24.52 17.32
CA ARG A 44 -23.07 25.31 16.78
C ARG A 44 -23.77 24.61 15.62
N GLU A 45 -23.19 23.55 15.05
CA GLU A 45 -23.78 22.80 13.96
C GLU A 45 -24.91 21.90 14.49
N PRO A 46 -26.17 22.07 14.06
CA PRO A 46 -27.28 21.25 14.54
C PRO A 46 -27.06 19.75 14.29
N SER A 47 -26.38 19.39 13.20
CA SER A 47 -26.01 18.02 12.87
C SER A 47 -25.03 17.42 13.87
N PHE A 48 -24.07 18.21 14.38
CA PHE A 48 -23.13 17.75 15.42
C PHE A 48 -23.84 17.52 16.74
N ARG A 49 -24.84 18.35 17.09
CA ARG A 49 -25.69 18.10 18.26
C ARG A 49 -26.48 16.80 18.12
N ASN A 50 -27.07 16.55 16.96
CA ASN A 50 -27.78 15.30 16.69
C ASN A 50 -26.85 14.09 16.76
N PHE A 51 -25.61 14.23 16.27
CA PHE A 51 -24.56 13.21 16.41
C PHE A 51 -24.25 12.91 17.88
N ALA A 52 -24.04 13.93 18.71
CA ALA A 52 -23.76 13.77 20.13
C ALA A 52 -24.92 13.05 20.85
N VAL A 53 -26.16 13.48 20.64
CA VAL A 53 -27.35 12.82 21.21
C VAL A 53 -27.46 11.38 20.73
N SER A 54 -27.22 11.11 19.44
CA SER A 54 -27.28 9.75 18.89
C SER A 54 -26.21 8.85 19.51
N TYR A 55 -24.99 9.36 19.66
CA TYR A 55 -23.90 8.63 20.32
C TYR A 55 -24.24 8.29 21.77
N GLU A 56 -24.75 9.26 22.54
CA GLU A 56 -25.18 9.06 23.94
C GLU A 56 -26.33 8.03 24.03
N THR A 57 -27.39 8.19 23.24
CA THR A 57 -28.51 7.23 23.19
C THR A 57 -28.05 5.81 22.83
N ILE A 58 -27.11 5.63 21.91
CA ILE A 58 -26.58 4.31 21.58
C ILE A 58 -25.77 3.74 22.74
N MET A 59 -24.96 4.55 23.42
CA MET A 59 -24.17 4.09 24.56
C MET A 59 -25.04 3.67 25.75
N ASP A 60 -26.14 4.38 26.00
CA ASP A 60 -27.00 4.17 27.16
C ASP A 60 -28.12 3.15 26.91
N ASP A 61 -28.77 3.19 25.74
CA ASP A 61 -30.03 2.48 25.49
C ASP A 61 -29.89 1.28 24.52
N TYR A 62 -28.73 1.10 23.86
CA TYR A 62 -28.58 -0.01 22.92
C TYR A 62 -28.57 -1.36 23.65
N LEU A 63 -29.57 -2.21 23.33
CA LEU A 63 -29.86 -3.49 23.98
C LEU A 63 -28.64 -4.40 24.19
N ASN A 64 -27.71 -4.42 23.23
CA ASN A 64 -26.57 -5.35 23.25
C ASN A 64 -25.28 -4.73 23.83
N GLY A 65 -25.33 -3.47 24.26
CA GLY A 65 -24.17 -2.69 24.67
C GLY A 65 -23.31 -2.24 23.47
N ALA A 66 -22.70 -1.06 23.59
CA ALA A 66 -21.81 -0.49 22.59
C ALA A 66 -20.44 -0.15 23.19
N LYS A 67 -19.40 -0.16 22.36
CA LYS A 67 -18.06 0.32 22.73
C LYS A 67 -17.83 1.69 22.11
N ALA A 68 -17.41 2.64 22.93
CA ALA A 68 -17.08 4.00 22.49
C ALA A 68 -16.09 4.01 21.31
N GLU A 69 -15.04 3.19 21.38
CA GLU A 69 -14.02 3.07 20.34
C GLU A 69 -14.61 2.66 18.99
N ASP A 70 -15.47 1.64 18.95
CA ASP A 70 -16.09 1.15 17.72
C ASP A 70 -17.00 2.22 17.08
N LEU A 71 -17.80 2.92 17.90
CA LEU A 71 -18.66 4.00 17.42
C LEU A 71 -17.88 5.19 16.87
N ILE A 72 -16.82 5.62 17.57
CA ILE A 72 -15.98 6.75 17.16
C ILE A 72 -15.19 6.40 15.89
N ASN A 73 -14.67 5.17 15.79
CA ASN A 73 -14.00 4.68 14.60
C ASN A 73 -14.97 4.65 13.40
N GLY A 74 -16.18 4.09 13.58
CA GLY A 74 -17.21 4.07 12.54
C GLY A 74 -17.64 5.46 12.10
N ALA A 75 -17.81 6.40 13.05
CA ALA A 75 -18.14 7.79 12.74
C ALA A 75 -17.01 8.50 11.97
N SER A 76 -15.75 8.28 12.34
CA SER A 76 -14.59 8.86 11.68
C SER A 76 -14.43 8.32 10.25
N GLN A 77 -14.61 7.02 10.05
CA GLN A 77 -14.64 6.40 8.72
C GLN A 77 -15.79 6.94 7.86
N GLY A 78 -17.00 7.05 8.43
CA GLY A 78 -18.17 7.60 7.73
C GLY A 78 -17.99 9.08 7.35
N MET A 79 -17.37 9.88 8.22
CA MET A 79 -17.06 11.28 7.94
C MET A 79 -16.13 11.42 6.74
N VAL A 80 -15.07 10.62 6.68
CA VAL A 80 -14.14 10.67 5.54
C VAL A 80 -14.78 10.09 4.27
N ALA A 81 -15.58 9.04 4.38
CA ALA A 81 -16.33 8.48 3.25
C ALA A 81 -17.31 9.49 2.62
N SER A 82 -17.87 10.39 3.43
CA SER A 82 -18.77 11.46 2.96
C SER A 82 -18.11 12.49 2.03
N LEU A 83 -16.78 12.49 1.93
CA LEU A 83 -16.05 13.34 0.98
C LEU A 83 -16.18 12.85 -0.47
N GLU A 84 -16.65 11.61 -0.68
CA GLU A 84 -16.70 10.92 -1.98
C GLU A 84 -15.35 10.94 -2.72
N ASP A 85 -14.27 11.07 -1.95
CA ASP A 85 -12.90 11.04 -2.41
C ASP A 85 -12.34 9.62 -2.23
N PRO A 86 -12.09 8.86 -3.31
CA PRO A 86 -11.58 7.49 -3.21
C PRO A 86 -10.17 7.40 -2.60
N TYR A 87 -9.50 8.55 -2.42
CA TYR A 87 -8.16 8.62 -1.85
C TYR A 87 -8.19 8.89 -0.34
N SER A 88 -9.15 9.66 0.17
CA SER A 88 -9.20 10.02 1.58
C SER A 88 -9.76 8.86 2.41
N ARG A 89 -9.14 8.58 3.56
CA ARG A 89 -9.51 7.47 4.45
C ARG A 89 -9.13 7.73 5.90
N TYR A 90 -9.93 7.17 6.81
CA TYR A 90 -9.57 7.00 8.21
C TYR A 90 -9.28 5.51 8.46
N LEU A 91 -8.09 5.22 8.95
CA LEU A 91 -7.62 3.86 9.22
C LEU A 91 -7.50 3.68 10.73
N ILE A 92 -8.18 2.67 11.27
CA ILE A 92 -8.11 2.33 12.71
C ILE A 92 -6.75 1.72 13.05
N LYS A 93 -6.39 1.66 14.35
CA LYS A 93 -5.06 1.28 14.86
C LYS A 93 -4.28 0.28 14.01
N GLU A 94 -4.80 -0.94 13.81
CA GLU A 94 -4.09 -1.98 13.06
C GLU A 94 -3.83 -1.60 11.59
N GLN A 95 -4.86 -1.04 10.94
CA GLN A 95 -4.77 -0.59 9.55
C GLN A 95 -3.87 0.65 9.42
N GLY A 96 -3.92 1.56 10.38
CA GLY A 96 -3.12 2.78 10.44
C GLY A 96 -1.63 2.46 10.62
N ASN A 97 -1.31 1.58 11.56
CA ASN A 97 0.07 1.10 11.76
C ASN A 97 0.61 0.38 10.53
N ALA A 98 -0.16 -0.51 9.91
CA ALA A 98 0.24 -1.19 8.68
C ALA A 98 0.46 -0.20 7.52
N TYR A 99 -0.35 0.86 7.48
CA TYR A 99 -0.24 1.92 6.47
C TYR A 99 1.06 2.71 6.60
N THR A 100 1.40 3.18 7.80
CA THR A 100 2.63 3.96 8.03
C THR A 100 3.89 3.14 7.84
N GLN A 101 3.92 1.91 8.37
CA GLN A 101 5.02 0.96 8.19
C GLN A 101 5.37 0.75 6.71
N GLY A 102 4.35 0.60 5.86
CA GLY A 102 4.58 0.50 4.42
C GLY A 102 5.35 1.69 3.81
N TYR A 103 5.25 2.90 4.37
CA TYR A 103 6.03 4.07 3.93
C TYR A 103 7.39 4.19 4.61
N GLU A 104 7.56 3.68 5.82
CA GLU A 104 8.85 3.55 6.49
C GLU A 104 9.77 2.58 5.73
N GLY A 105 9.19 1.71 4.90
CA GLY A 105 9.93 0.68 4.16
C GLY A 105 10.29 -0.50 5.05
N GLU A 106 9.55 -0.65 6.15
CA GLU A 106 9.74 -1.68 7.15
C GLU A 106 8.36 -2.23 7.50
N PHE A 107 8.26 -3.51 7.82
CA PHE A 107 7.07 -4.02 8.49
C PHE A 107 7.49 -4.73 9.76
N SER A 108 6.73 -4.56 10.83
CA SER A 108 6.99 -5.29 12.06
C SER A 108 6.40 -6.70 11.96
N GLY A 109 7.27 -7.70 12.02
CA GLY A 109 6.89 -9.10 11.88
C GLY A 109 8.09 -10.02 12.07
N VAL A 110 8.04 -11.20 11.44
CA VAL A 110 9.07 -12.23 11.63
C VAL A 110 9.84 -12.58 10.35
N GLY A 111 9.53 -11.95 9.21
CA GLY A 111 10.25 -12.13 7.95
C GLY A 111 9.93 -13.43 7.21
N ILE A 112 8.65 -13.81 7.16
CA ILE A 112 8.16 -14.97 6.42
C ILE A 112 7.30 -14.49 5.24
N THR A 113 7.57 -15.01 4.05
CA THR A 113 6.62 -14.96 2.93
C THR A 113 5.85 -16.26 2.91
N VAL A 114 4.52 -16.16 3.00
CA VAL A 114 3.62 -17.31 3.05
C VAL A 114 2.90 -17.46 1.72
N ARG A 115 2.74 -18.71 1.29
CA ARG A 115 1.87 -19.14 0.19
C ARG A 115 0.78 -20.05 0.74
N GLU A 116 -0.39 -20.08 0.13
CA GLU A 116 -1.49 -20.96 0.55
C GLU A 116 -1.56 -22.16 -0.39
N GLU A 117 -1.39 -23.36 0.14
CA GLU A 117 -1.38 -24.61 -0.63
C GLU A 117 -2.38 -25.59 -0.04
N ASP A 118 -3.40 -25.97 -0.83
CA ASP A 118 -4.39 -26.98 -0.45
C ASP A 118 -5.08 -26.62 0.89
N GLY A 119 -5.38 -25.33 1.09
CA GLY A 119 -5.98 -24.79 2.32
C GLY A 119 -5.03 -24.70 3.53
N LEU A 120 -3.73 -24.90 3.33
CA LEU A 120 -2.68 -24.74 4.35
C LEU A 120 -1.78 -23.55 4.04
N PHE A 121 -1.32 -22.86 5.07
CA PHE A 121 -0.32 -21.81 4.91
C PHE A 121 1.09 -22.40 4.98
N VAL A 122 1.85 -22.24 3.92
CA VAL A 122 3.20 -22.82 3.77
C VAL A 122 4.24 -21.72 3.63
N VAL A 123 5.39 -21.90 4.27
CA VAL A 123 6.53 -20.99 4.13
C VAL A 123 7.10 -21.08 2.71
N GLY A 124 6.96 -19.99 1.96
CA GLY A 124 7.45 -19.86 0.58
C GLY A 124 8.82 -19.22 0.49
N ALA A 125 9.12 -18.23 1.34
CA ALA A 125 10.45 -17.61 1.43
C ALA A 125 10.72 -17.08 2.85
N LEU A 126 11.99 -16.90 3.17
CA LEU A 126 12.47 -16.33 4.42
C LEU A 126 13.36 -15.12 4.13
N THR A 127 13.15 -14.04 4.87
CA THR A 127 14.05 -12.90 4.83
C THR A 127 15.33 -13.26 5.59
N LYS A 128 16.47 -13.14 4.90
CA LYS A 128 17.79 -13.44 5.47
C LYS A 128 18.04 -12.58 6.71
N GLY A 129 18.49 -13.20 7.79
CA GLY A 129 18.79 -12.58 9.06
C GLY A 129 17.57 -12.22 9.91
N ALA A 130 16.34 -12.44 9.43
CA ALA A 130 15.10 -12.09 10.16
C ALA A 130 14.76 -13.10 11.28
N PRO A 131 13.88 -12.76 12.23
CA PRO A 131 13.51 -13.63 13.35
C PRO A 131 13.15 -15.06 12.95
N ALA A 132 12.38 -15.25 11.87
CA ALA A 132 11.97 -16.58 11.43
C ALA A 132 13.15 -17.45 10.95
N GLU A 133 14.09 -16.88 10.19
CA GLU A 133 15.29 -17.61 9.77
C GLU A 133 16.15 -17.99 10.99
N ARG A 134 16.38 -17.03 11.90
CA ARG A 134 17.15 -17.26 13.14
C ARG A 134 16.46 -18.27 14.08
N GLY A 135 15.14 -18.27 14.08
CA GLY A 135 14.29 -19.21 14.83
C GLY A 135 14.23 -20.62 14.23
N GLY A 136 14.95 -20.87 13.12
CA GLY A 136 15.07 -22.20 12.54
C GLY A 136 13.86 -22.66 11.72
N ILE A 137 13.02 -21.71 11.28
CA ILE A 137 11.95 -21.96 10.30
C ILE A 137 12.57 -22.29 8.96
N LYS A 138 11.95 -23.20 8.20
CA LYS A 138 12.43 -23.66 6.90
C LYS A 138 11.37 -23.46 5.83
N LEU A 139 11.83 -23.37 4.59
CA LEU A 139 10.94 -23.48 3.43
C LEU A 139 10.14 -24.78 3.54
N GLN A 140 8.87 -24.73 3.10
CA GLN A 140 7.92 -25.85 3.15
C GLN A 140 7.40 -26.21 4.55
N ASP A 141 7.78 -25.49 5.62
CA ASP A 141 7.05 -25.62 6.89
C ASP A 141 5.61 -25.14 6.70
N ALA A 142 4.63 -25.92 7.16
CA ALA A 142 3.23 -25.51 7.18
C ALA A 142 2.87 -24.88 8.54
N ILE A 143 2.32 -23.67 8.52
CA ILE A 143 1.90 -22.93 9.71
C ILE A 143 0.53 -23.45 10.13
N VAL A 144 0.49 -24.26 11.19
CA VAL A 144 -0.74 -24.89 11.69
C VAL A 144 -1.45 -24.05 12.74
N ALA A 145 -0.72 -23.26 13.52
CA ALA A 145 -1.28 -22.31 14.47
C ALA A 145 -0.39 -21.09 14.69
N VAL A 146 -1.02 -19.96 15.05
CA VAL A 146 -0.37 -18.72 15.47
C VAL A 146 -0.99 -18.28 16.79
N ASN A 147 -0.18 -18.12 17.84
CA ASN A 147 -0.65 -17.80 19.20
C ASN A 147 -1.80 -18.72 19.67
N ASP A 148 -1.65 -20.03 19.47
CA ASP A 148 -2.64 -21.06 19.79
C ASP A 148 -3.93 -21.04 18.94
N GLU A 149 -4.07 -20.06 18.05
CA GLU A 149 -5.17 -20.02 17.09
C GLU A 149 -4.85 -20.91 15.88
N LYS A 150 -5.71 -21.90 15.61
CA LYS A 150 -5.56 -22.81 14.47
C LYS A 150 -5.78 -22.08 13.15
N MET A 151 -4.89 -22.35 12.19
CA MET A 151 -4.94 -21.70 10.87
C MET A 151 -5.84 -22.40 9.85
N ALA A 152 -6.29 -23.63 10.13
CA ALA A 152 -7.20 -24.35 9.26
C ALA A 152 -8.52 -23.56 9.06
N GLY A 153 -8.87 -23.29 7.80
CA GLY A 153 -10.07 -22.53 7.42
C GLY A 153 -9.99 -21.02 7.63
N LYS A 154 -8.84 -20.49 8.04
CA LYS A 154 -8.59 -19.04 8.10
C LYS A 154 -8.20 -18.52 6.72
N LYS A 155 -8.46 -17.23 6.49
CA LYS A 155 -7.99 -16.52 5.29
C LYS A 155 -6.58 -15.98 5.47
N TYR A 156 -5.88 -15.78 4.36
CA TYR A 156 -4.53 -15.21 4.33
C TYR A 156 -4.42 -13.88 5.10
N GLU A 157 -5.41 -12.99 4.99
CA GLU A 157 -5.39 -11.70 5.69
C GLU A 157 -5.42 -11.88 7.21
N GLN A 158 -6.11 -12.89 7.71
CA GLN A 158 -6.17 -13.20 9.14
C GLN A 158 -4.82 -13.72 9.64
N LEU A 159 -4.15 -14.58 8.85
CA LEU A 159 -2.79 -15.00 9.15
C LEU A 159 -1.86 -13.78 9.23
N ILE A 160 -1.86 -12.91 8.21
CA ILE A 160 -1.00 -11.73 8.20
C ILE A 160 -1.26 -10.82 9.41
N GLY A 161 -2.52 -10.63 9.79
CA GLY A 161 -2.89 -9.88 11.00
C GLY A 161 -2.30 -10.46 12.28
N LEU A 162 -2.31 -11.79 12.44
CA LEU A 162 -1.73 -12.47 13.61
C LEU A 162 -0.20 -12.50 13.59
N MET A 163 0.40 -12.59 12.41
CA MET A 163 1.86 -12.64 12.22
C MET A 163 2.51 -11.27 12.46
N ARG A 164 1.83 -10.19 12.08
CA ARG A 164 2.25 -8.81 12.34
C ARG A 164 1.89 -8.38 13.76
N GLY A 165 2.49 -7.30 14.23
CA GLY A 165 2.27 -6.77 15.58
C GLY A 165 3.29 -5.70 15.94
N GLU A 166 3.18 -5.13 17.13
CA GLU A 166 4.14 -4.14 17.63
C GLU A 166 5.55 -4.77 17.75
N GLU A 167 6.59 -4.01 17.41
CA GLU A 167 7.98 -4.46 17.51
C GLU A 167 8.33 -4.86 18.95
N GLY A 168 9.14 -5.91 19.13
CA GLY A 168 9.51 -6.43 20.44
C GLY A 168 8.46 -7.34 21.08
N THR A 169 7.26 -7.45 20.52
CA THR A 169 6.25 -8.41 21.00
C THR A 169 6.54 -9.83 20.52
N GLU A 170 6.14 -10.83 21.32
CA GLU A 170 6.29 -12.24 20.96
C GLU A 170 5.15 -12.71 20.04
N VAL A 171 5.47 -13.62 19.13
CA VAL A 171 4.52 -14.46 18.39
C VAL A 171 4.96 -15.92 18.48
N LYS A 172 4.02 -16.81 18.79
CA LYS A 172 4.24 -18.25 18.84
C LYS A 172 3.69 -18.89 17.57
N LEU A 173 4.54 -19.61 16.84
CA LEU A 173 4.14 -20.40 15.68
C LEU A 173 4.20 -21.88 16.01
N THR A 174 3.17 -22.61 15.59
CA THR A 174 3.18 -24.07 15.55
C THR A 174 3.30 -24.50 14.10
N LEU A 175 4.33 -25.28 13.79
CA LEU A 175 4.73 -25.64 12.43
C LEU A 175 4.67 -27.15 12.22
N GLN A 176 4.16 -27.57 11.07
CA GLN A 176 4.23 -28.95 10.60
C GLN A 176 5.35 -29.05 9.55
N ARG A 177 6.40 -29.83 9.86
CA ARG A 177 7.59 -29.96 9.00
C ARG A 177 7.63 -31.33 8.34
N GLY A 178 7.31 -31.37 7.05
CA GLY A 178 7.24 -32.62 6.28
C GLY A 178 6.38 -33.67 7.00
N ASN A 179 6.86 -34.91 7.06
CA ASN A 179 6.15 -36.04 7.68
C ASN A 179 6.46 -36.23 9.18
N GLN A 180 7.03 -35.23 9.87
CA GLN A 180 7.28 -35.36 11.31
C GLN A 180 5.95 -35.48 12.07
N LEU A 181 5.86 -36.46 12.99
CA LEU A 181 4.60 -36.75 13.70
C LEU A 181 4.21 -35.68 14.71
N GLN A 182 5.17 -34.91 15.23
CA GLN A 182 4.95 -33.89 16.24
C GLN A 182 5.18 -32.49 15.64
N PRO A 183 4.25 -31.54 15.84
CA PRO A 183 4.45 -30.16 15.44
C PRO A 183 5.62 -29.50 16.20
N ILE A 184 6.28 -28.56 15.54
CA ILE A 184 7.38 -27.77 16.10
C ILE A 184 6.80 -26.44 16.58
N GLU A 185 7.00 -26.12 17.85
CA GLU A 185 6.69 -24.78 18.36
C GLU A 185 7.92 -23.88 18.31
N VAL A 186 7.75 -22.68 17.77
CA VAL A 186 8.78 -21.64 17.69
C VAL A 186 8.23 -20.34 18.23
N LYS A 187 8.91 -19.76 19.21
CA LYS A 187 8.63 -18.42 19.72
C LYS A 187 9.57 -17.43 19.05
N LEU A 188 9.01 -16.39 18.46
CA LEU A 188 9.73 -15.37 17.73
C LEU A 188 9.41 -14.01 18.32
N ILE A 189 10.40 -13.14 18.38
CA ILE A 189 10.20 -11.73 18.70
C ILE A 189 10.03 -10.98 17.38
N ARG A 190 8.97 -10.17 17.28
CA ARG A 190 8.74 -9.33 16.11
C ARG A 190 9.79 -8.24 16.03
N GLU A 191 10.33 -8.05 14.83
CA GLU A 191 11.33 -7.03 14.51
C GLU A 191 10.90 -6.27 13.26
N ALA A 192 11.45 -5.07 13.09
CA ALA A 192 11.36 -4.35 11.82
C ALA A 192 12.08 -5.14 10.72
N ILE A 193 11.33 -5.59 9.72
CA ILE A 193 11.86 -6.27 8.55
C ILE A 193 12.03 -5.26 7.41
N PRO A 194 13.27 -4.99 6.94
CA PRO A 194 13.49 -4.06 5.85
C PRO A 194 12.89 -4.59 4.55
N VAL A 195 12.19 -3.72 3.83
CA VAL A 195 11.69 -3.96 2.48
C VAL A 195 12.56 -3.19 1.52
N HIS A 196 13.43 -3.89 0.81
CA HIS A 196 14.18 -3.27 -0.28
C HIS A 196 13.23 -2.86 -1.39
N THR A 197 13.29 -1.58 -1.73
CA THR A 197 12.41 -0.96 -2.72
C THR A 197 13.08 -0.77 -4.07
N VAL A 198 14.41 -0.78 -4.10
CA VAL A 198 15.22 -0.67 -5.30
C VAL A 198 16.01 -1.94 -5.55
N THR A 199 15.96 -2.45 -6.77
CA THR A 199 16.83 -3.53 -7.25
C THR A 199 17.53 -3.10 -8.53
N SER A 200 18.72 -3.64 -8.79
CA SER A 200 19.44 -3.32 -10.01
C SER A 200 20.25 -4.49 -10.57
N GLU A 201 20.42 -4.46 -11.89
CA GLU A 201 21.26 -5.36 -12.66
C GLU A 201 21.94 -4.64 -13.82
N MET A 202 23.11 -5.15 -14.22
CA MET A 202 23.79 -4.69 -15.44
C MET A 202 23.36 -5.57 -16.61
N LEU A 203 22.73 -4.96 -17.60
CA LEU A 203 22.35 -5.61 -18.85
C LEU A 203 23.44 -5.40 -19.91
N GLU A 204 23.34 -6.16 -21.00
CA GLU A 204 24.24 -6.05 -22.14
C GLU A 204 24.29 -4.62 -22.71
N GLY A 205 25.46 -4.22 -23.23
CA GLY A 205 25.66 -2.90 -23.82
C GLY A 205 25.85 -1.75 -22.82
N GLY A 206 26.08 -2.06 -21.54
CA GLY A 206 26.33 -1.06 -20.49
C GLY A 206 25.07 -0.39 -19.96
N VAL A 207 23.91 -1.05 -20.10
CA VAL A 207 22.63 -0.55 -19.60
C VAL A 207 22.45 -0.99 -18.15
N GLY A 208 22.44 -0.04 -17.22
CA GLY A 208 22.00 -0.29 -15.86
C GLY A 208 20.47 -0.32 -15.83
N HIS A 209 19.91 -1.44 -15.43
CA HIS A 209 18.48 -1.60 -15.21
C HIS A 209 18.18 -1.46 -13.73
N ILE A 210 17.36 -0.48 -13.37
CA ILE A 210 16.96 -0.23 -11.97
C ILE A 210 15.44 -0.33 -11.90
N THR A 211 14.93 -1.20 -11.03
CA THR A 211 13.51 -1.27 -10.71
C THR A 211 13.24 -0.59 -9.39
N ILE A 212 12.29 0.34 -9.36
CA ILE A 212 11.75 0.92 -8.12
C ILE A 212 10.34 0.37 -7.93
N SER A 213 10.15 -0.45 -6.91
CA SER A 213 8.84 -1.06 -6.60
C SER A 213 7.89 -0.13 -5.83
N ARG A 214 8.45 0.79 -5.03
CA ARG A 214 7.73 1.75 -4.20
C ARG A 214 8.64 2.89 -3.77
N PHE A 215 8.08 4.05 -3.42
CA PHE A 215 8.82 5.16 -2.78
C PHE A 215 8.62 5.15 -1.26
N ALA A 216 9.42 4.37 -0.54
CA ALA A 216 9.50 4.35 0.92
C ALA A 216 10.63 5.26 1.43
N GLN A 217 10.78 5.38 2.75
CA GLN A 217 11.72 6.31 3.39
C GLN A 217 13.17 6.12 2.94
N LYS A 218 13.62 4.88 2.74
CA LYS A 218 15.00 4.54 2.35
C LYS A 218 15.22 4.45 0.83
N THR A 219 14.18 4.59 0.01
CA THR A 219 14.28 4.36 -1.44
C THR A 219 15.28 5.29 -2.14
N GLY A 220 15.39 6.55 -1.69
CA GLY A 220 16.38 7.49 -2.24
C GLY A 220 17.82 7.00 -2.03
N ASP A 221 18.14 6.54 -0.82
CA ASP A 221 19.47 6.06 -0.45
C ASP A 221 19.79 4.71 -1.15
N GLU A 222 18.80 3.83 -1.25
CA GLU A 222 18.92 2.58 -2.00
C GLU A 222 19.18 2.86 -3.49
N PHE A 223 18.47 3.82 -4.07
CA PHE A 223 18.67 4.23 -5.46
C PHE A 223 20.07 4.78 -5.70
N GLU A 224 20.56 5.67 -4.84
CA GLU A 224 21.92 6.21 -4.94
C GLU A 224 22.98 5.08 -4.86
N THR A 225 22.77 4.13 -3.95
CA THR A 225 23.67 2.97 -3.77
C THR A 225 23.72 2.11 -5.02
N GLU A 226 22.57 1.74 -5.58
CA GLU A 226 22.50 0.90 -6.78
C GLU A 226 23.02 1.62 -8.03
N VAL A 227 22.77 2.93 -8.17
CA VAL A 227 23.37 3.75 -9.23
C VAL A 227 24.90 3.75 -9.12
N ALA A 228 25.45 3.99 -7.93
CA ALA A 228 26.90 4.02 -7.73
C ALA A 228 27.55 2.66 -8.02
N LYS A 229 26.88 1.56 -7.65
CA LYS A 229 27.29 0.19 -7.99
C LYS A 229 27.32 -0.03 -9.51
N LEU A 230 26.25 0.33 -10.23
CA LEU A 230 26.18 0.18 -11.68
C LEU A 230 27.20 1.08 -12.42
N GLN A 231 27.42 2.31 -11.95
CA GLN A 231 28.45 3.20 -12.50
C GLN A 231 29.86 2.59 -12.38
N LYS A 232 30.19 1.97 -11.24
CA LYS A 232 31.47 1.24 -11.07
C LYS A 232 31.60 0.05 -12.00
N GLN A 233 30.49 -0.56 -12.41
CA GLN A 233 30.45 -1.65 -13.39
C GLN A 233 30.48 -1.16 -14.84
N GLY A 234 30.57 0.15 -15.08
CA GLY A 234 30.68 0.73 -16.42
C GLY A 234 29.33 1.11 -17.07
N MET A 235 28.29 1.33 -16.26
CA MET A 235 26.99 1.81 -16.76
C MET A 235 27.16 3.10 -17.56
N ASN A 236 26.63 3.11 -18.79
CA ASN A 236 26.63 4.27 -19.67
C ASN A 236 25.22 4.67 -20.15
N LYS A 237 24.19 3.89 -19.78
CA LYS A 237 22.76 4.07 -20.07
C LYS A 237 21.95 3.62 -18.86
N LEU A 238 20.86 4.32 -18.53
CA LEU A 238 19.96 3.95 -17.43
C LEU A 238 18.58 3.60 -17.99
N LEU A 239 18.11 2.40 -17.68
CA LEU A 239 16.72 1.99 -17.84
C LEU A 239 16.07 1.95 -16.46
N LEU A 240 15.15 2.87 -16.21
CA LEU A 240 14.41 2.98 -14.96
C LEU A 240 13.04 2.33 -15.10
N ASP A 241 12.79 1.25 -14.37
CA ASP A 241 11.51 0.55 -14.35
C ASP A 241 10.66 0.98 -13.15
N MET A 242 9.51 1.59 -13.44
CA MET A 242 8.49 1.97 -12.45
C MET A 242 7.13 1.36 -12.78
N ARG A 243 7.09 0.30 -13.59
CA ARG A 243 5.87 -0.45 -13.87
C ARG A 243 5.32 -1.03 -12.57
N SER A 244 4.01 -0.90 -12.40
CA SER A 244 3.29 -1.38 -11.21
C SER A 244 3.76 -0.79 -9.88
N ASN A 245 4.48 0.34 -9.90
CA ASN A 245 4.83 1.09 -8.71
C ASN A 245 3.70 2.08 -8.34
N PRO A 246 2.98 1.89 -7.23
CA PRO A 246 1.84 2.72 -6.83
C PRO A 246 2.25 4.11 -6.28
N GLY A 247 3.54 4.41 -6.28
CA GLY A 247 4.13 5.63 -5.77
C GLY A 247 4.60 5.50 -4.32
N GLY A 248 4.48 6.56 -3.55
CA GLY A 248 4.93 6.60 -2.16
C GLY A 248 5.24 8.02 -1.69
N LEU A 249 6.31 8.18 -0.91
CA LEU A 249 6.72 9.45 -0.31
C LEU A 249 7.29 10.42 -1.34
N LEU A 250 6.82 11.67 -1.28
CA LEU A 250 7.35 12.76 -2.09
C LEU A 250 8.84 13.02 -1.81
N GLN A 251 9.27 12.90 -0.54
CA GLN A 251 10.67 13.13 -0.17
C GLN A 251 11.63 12.19 -0.93
N SER A 252 11.37 10.89 -0.94
CA SER A 252 12.18 9.91 -1.66
C SER A 252 12.15 10.15 -3.17
N THR A 253 11.00 10.61 -3.69
CA THR A 253 10.87 11.01 -5.09
C THR A 253 11.79 12.19 -5.43
N LEU A 254 11.83 13.20 -4.56
CA LEU A 254 12.68 14.38 -4.72
C LEU A 254 14.16 14.02 -4.61
N GLN A 255 14.56 13.12 -3.72
CA GLN A 255 15.95 12.64 -3.62
C GLN A 255 16.41 12.00 -4.93
N ILE A 256 15.58 11.14 -5.53
CA ILE A 256 15.90 10.50 -6.82
C ILE A 256 15.90 11.54 -7.96
N ALA A 257 14.96 12.48 -7.94
CA ALA A 257 14.93 13.58 -8.91
C ALA A 257 16.17 14.47 -8.79
N ASP A 258 16.69 14.71 -7.58
CA ASP A 258 17.92 15.48 -7.36
C ASP A 258 19.14 14.76 -7.96
N ILE A 259 19.12 13.44 -8.13
CA ILE A 259 20.19 12.71 -8.84
C ILE A 259 20.06 12.87 -10.36
N LEU A 260 18.85 12.66 -10.90
CA LEU A 260 18.63 12.46 -12.34
C LEU A 260 18.23 13.73 -13.10
N VAL A 261 17.50 14.66 -12.47
CA VAL A 261 16.95 15.85 -13.12
C VAL A 261 17.98 16.98 -13.07
N PRO A 262 18.24 17.71 -14.18
CA PRO A 262 19.21 18.79 -14.19
C PRO A 262 18.95 19.87 -13.13
N LYS A 263 20.02 20.36 -12.51
CA LYS A 263 19.97 21.37 -11.44
C LYS A 263 19.07 22.56 -11.82
N GLY A 264 18.16 22.93 -10.92
CA GLY A 264 17.28 24.09 -11.06
C GLY A 264 16.06 23.88 -11.97
N LYS A 265 15.94 22.74 -12.65
CA LYS A 265 14.71 22.37 -13.38
C LYS A 265 13.61 21.97 -12.41
N THR A 266 12.36 22.21 -12.80
CA THR A 266 11.18 21.89 -11.99
C THR A 266 10.97 20.39 -11.94
N VAL A 267 10.66 19.84 -10.76
CA VAL A 267 10.24 18.45 -10.59
C VAL A 267 8.72 18.36 -10.60
N LEU A 268 8.06 19.20 -9.79
CA LEU A 268 6.61 19.30 -9.70
C LEU A 268 6.19 20.63 -9.06
N GLN A 269 4.91 20.95 -9.20
CA GLN A 269 4.25 22.02 -8.43
C GLN A 269 3.15 21.41 -7.57
N VAL A 270 3.06 21.78 -6.29
CA VAL A 270 1.97 21.41 -5.38
C VAL A 270 1.08 22.62 -5.19
N VAL A 271 -0.21 22.48 -5.48
CA VAL A 271 -1.21 23.55 -5.46
C VAL A 271 -2.31 23.19 -4.46
N TYR A 272 -2.39 23.96 -3.38
CA TYR A 272 -3.40 23.77 -2.33
C TYR A 272 -4.73 24.43 -2.68
N LYS A 273 -5.80 24.03 -1.99
CA LYS A 273 -7.17 24.53 -2.20
C LYS A 273 -7.23 26.06 -2.39
N ASN A 274 -7.97 26.48 -3.42
CA ASN A 274 -8.19 27.87 -3.83
C ASN A 274 -6.90 28.65 -4.12
N ASP A 275 -5.86 27.96 -4.61
CA ASP A 275 -4.54 28.54 -4.90
C ASP A 275 -3.92 29.32 -3.73
N LYS A 276 -4.38 29.07 -2.50
CA LYS A 276 -3.89 29.75 -1.28
C LYS A 276 -2.38 29.57 -1.09
N ARG A 277 -1.83 28.49 -1.65
CA ARG A 277 -0.41 28.16 -1.59
C ARG A 277 -0.04 27.34 -2.81
N VAL A 278 1.03 27.75 -3.49
CA VAL A 278 1.69 27.00 -4.55
C VAL A 278 3.15 26.80 -4.17
N ILE A 279 3.61 25.55 -4.15
CA ILE A 279 5.01 25.20 -3.88
C ILE A 279 5.60 24.61 -5.15
N THR A 280 6.68 25.20 -5.66
CA THR A 280 7.44 24.63 -6.78
C THR A 280 8.67 23.94 -6.26
N TYR A 281 8.78 22.64 -6.50
CA TYR A 281 9.97 21.87 -6.17
C TYR A 281 10.88 21.82 -7.40
N LYS A 282 12.16 22.12 -7.18
CA LYS A 282 13.19 22.11 -8.22
C LYS A 282 14.32 21.18 -7.81
N SER A 283 14.95 20.56 -8.81
CA SER A 283 16.10 19.69 -8.60
C SER A 283 17.27 20.46 -7.98
N LYS A 284 17.88 19.86 -6.96
CA LYS A 284 19.08 20.35 -6.27
C LYS A 284 20.35 19.62 -6.73
N GLN A 285 20.32 18.95 -7.88
CA GLN A 285 21.40 18.12 -8.40
C GLN A 285 22.80 18.67 -8.13
N GLU A 286 23.62 17.84 -7.48
CA GLU A 286 24.99 18.15 -7.13
C GLU A 286 25.96 17.86 -8.28
N LYS A 287 25.79 16.72 -8.95
CA LYS A 287 26.63 16.25 -10.05
C LYS A 287 25.79 16.13 -11.33
N PRO A 288 26.21 16.76 -12.46
CA PRO A 288 25.49 16.62 -13.72
C PRO A 288 25.32 15.16 -14.13
N TRP A 289 24.09 14.78 -14.44
CA TRP A 289 23.77 13.49 -15.03
C TRP A 289 23.87 13.55 -16.55
N ASN A 290 24.83 12.84 -17.14
CA ASN A 290 25.11 12.84 -18.59
C ASN A 290 24.82 11.49 -19.26
N ILE A 291 24.19 10.55 -18.55
CA ILE A 291 23.86 9.21 -19.04
C ILE A 291 22.44 9.23 -19.64
N PRO A 292 22.18 8.66 -20.82
CA PRO A 292 20.82 8.56 -21.36
C PRO A 292 19.88 7.80 -20.43
N ILE A 293 18.64 8.29 -20.29
CA ILE A 293 17.61 7.70 -19.43
C ILE A 293 16.41 7.29 -20.29
N ALA A 294 15.97 6.05 -20.11
CA ALA A 294 14.66 5.56 -20.53
C ALA A 294 13.87 5.11 -19.31
N VAL A 295 12.55 5.32 -19.34
CA VAL A 295 11.65 4.99 -18.22
C VAL A 295 10.56 4.04 -18.69
N LEU A 296 10.36 2.93 -17.99
CA LEU A 296 9.25 2.00 -18.21
C LEU A 296 8.10 2.29 -17.24
N VAL A 297 6.88 2.41 -17.76
CA VAL A 297 5.66 2.65 -16.97
C VAL A 297 4.47 1.86 -17.50
N ASN A 298 3.46 1.65 -16.66
CA ASN A 298 2.20 1.04 -17.05
C ASN A 298 1.00 1.67 -16.32
N GLY A 299 -0.21 1.14 -16.54
CA GLY A 299 -1.45 1.63 -15.92
C GLY A 299 -1.50 1.56 -14.38
N GLN A 300 -0.54 0.88 -13.75
CA GLN A 300 -0.43 0.78 -12.29
C GLN A 300 0.66 1.70 -11.72
N SER A 301 1.48 2.34 -12.57
CA SER A 301 2.39 3.40 -12.16
C SER A 301 1.59 4.62 -11.69
N ALA A 302 1.71 5.01 -10.42
CA ALA A 302 0.86 6.05 -9.83
C ALA A 302 1.63 7.03 -8.93
N SER A 303 1.07 8.23 -8.72
CA SER A 303 1.51 9.19 -7.71
C SER A 303 2.99 9.58 -7.84
N ALA A 304 3.85 9.30 -6.85
CA ALA A 304 5.30 9.54 -6.91
C ALA A 304 5.97 8.99 -8.18
N SER A 305 5.54 7.81 -8.67
CA SER A 305 6.03 7.24 -9.93
C SER A 305 5.71 8.17 -11.10
N GLU A 306 4.51 8.76 -11.10
CA GLU A 306 4.09 9.71 -12.13
C GLU A 306 4.78 11.06 -12.00
N VAL A 307 5.05 11.52 -10.77
CA VAL A 307 5.85 12.72 -10.50
C VAL A 307 7.25 12.55 -11.08
N LEU A 308 7.94 11.46 -10.75
CA LEU A 308 9.29 11.20 -11.26
C LEU A 308 9.28 11.00 -12.78
N THR A 309 8.30 10.26 -13.32
CA THR A 309 8.15 10.08 -14.77
C THR A 309 7.97 11.43 -15.49
N ALA A 310 7.07 12.29 -15.00
CA ALA A 310 6.84 13.60 -15.59
C ALA A 310 8.07 14.52 -15.48
N ALA A 311 8.76 14.50 -14.34
CA ALA A 311 10.00 15.25 -14.14
C ALA A 311 11.11 14.79 -15.10
N LEU A 312 11.32 13.48 -15.23
CA LEU A 312 12.32 12.93 -16.13
C LEU A 312 11.98 13.22 -17.60
N LYS A 313 10.71 13.05 -17.98
CA LYS A 313 10.24 13.34 -19.33
C LYS A 313 10.39 14.82 -19.70
N GLU A 314 9.79 15.70 -18.91
CA GLU A 314 9.65 17.12 -19.27
C GLU A 314 10.88 17.97 -18.91
N SER A 315 11.64 17.57 -17.88
CA SER A 315 12.79 18.35 -17.39
C SER A 315 14.15 17.72 -17.62
N ALA A 316 14.25 16.38 -17.71
CA ALA A 316 15.51 15.68 -17.98
C ALA A 316 15.63 15.16 -19.43
N GLY A 317 14.53 15.19 -20.20
CA GLY A 317 14.52 14.69 -21.58
C GLY A 317 14.57 13.16 -21.69
N ALA A 318 14.20 12.44 -20.64
CA ALA A 318 14.12 10.98 -20.67
C ALA A 318 12.97 10.52 -21.59
N THR A 319 13.15 9.39 -22.27
CA THR A 319 12.07 8.78 -23.07
C THR A 319 11.23 7.89 -22.19
N VAL A 320 9.90 8.07 -22.20
CA VAL A 320 8.96 7.22 -21.46
C VAL A 320 8.35 6.17 -22.39
N ILE A 321 8.39 4.91 -21.98
CA ILE A 321 7.95 3.74 -22.75
C ILE A 321 6.93 2.94 -21.95
N GLY A 322 5.95 2.37 -22.64
CA GLY A 322 4.99 1.44 -22.05
C GLY A 322 3.55 1.88 -22.27
N GLU A 323 2.76 1.91 -21.20
CA GLU A 323 1.35 2.27 -21.23
C GLU A 323 1.06 3.51 -20.39
N LYS A 324 -0.08 4.16 -20.65
CA LYS A 324 -0.52 5.33 -19.89
C LYS A 324 -0.57 5.03 -18.40
N THR A 325 -0.06 5.93 -17.57
CA THR A 325 -0.04 5.76 -16.11
C THR A 325 -1.41 5.98 -15.47
N TYR A 326 -1.51 5.69 -14.17
CA TYR A 326 -2.78 5.63 -13.44
C TYR A 326 -3.58 6.96 -13.41
N GLY A 327 -2.91 8.10 -13.27
CA GLY A 327 -3.54 9.42 -13.17
C GLY A 327 -3.84 9.91 -11.76
N LYS A 328 -2.98 9.62 -10.78
CA LYS A 328 -3.15 10.13 -9.41
C LYS A 328 -2.49 11.50 -9.24
N GLY A 329 -3.17 12.53 -9.76
CA GLY A 329 -2.76 13.94 -9.69
C GLY A 329 -3.02 14.67 -8.35
N VAL A 330 -3.17 13.96 -7.24
CA VAL A 330 -3.50 14.53 -5.92
C VAL A 330 -2.45 14.19 -4.87
N VAL A 331 -2.30 15.06 -3.88
CA VAL A 331 -1.38 14.91 -2.74
C VAL A 331 -2.21 14.58 -1.51
N GLN A 332 -1.89 13.44 -0.89
CA GLN A 332 -2.42 13.05 0.39
C GLN A 332 -1.43 13.44 1.49
N ALA A 333 -1.90 14.15 2.50
CA ALA A 333 -1.23 14.19 3.78
C ALA A 333 -1.76 13.02 4.63
N PHE A 334 -0.92 12.44 5.49
CA PHE A 334 -1.39 11.51 6.50
C PHE A 334 -0.86 11.93 7.86
N GLN A 335 -1.72 11.78 8.87
CA GLN A 335 -1.41 12.03 10.26
C GLN A 335 -1.74 10.77 11.05
N GLN A 336 -0.73 10.19 11.70
CA GLN A 336 -0.93 9.11 12.67
C GLN A 336 -1.20 9.72 14.04
N PHE A 337 -2.24 9.23 14.70
CA PHE A 337 -2.60 9.58 16.06
C PHE A 337 -1.88 8.68 17.06
N LYS A 338 -1.92 9.04 18.35
CA LYS A 338 -1.20 8.31 19.41
C LYS A 338 -1.71 6.87 19.61
N ASP A 339 -2.95 6.60 19.24
CA ASP A 339 -3.57 5.28 19.29
C ASP A 339 -3.18 4.40 18.08
N GLY A 340 -2.42 4.93 17.13
CA GLY A 340 -2.01 4.25 15.90
C GLY A 340 -2.98 4.41 14.72
N SER A 341 -4.15 5.02 14.94
CA SER A 341 -5.07 5.36 13.84
C SER A 341 -4.47 6.42 12.92
N VAL A 342 -4.90 6.46 11.66
CA VAL A 342 -4.38 7.38 10.65
C VAL A 342 -5.52 8.08 9.92
N LEU A 343 -5.48 9.40 9.86
CA LEU A 343 -6.22 10.18 8.89
C LEU A 343 -5.33 10.41 7.67
N SER A 344 -5.72 9.91 6.50
CA SER A 344 -5.12 10.27 5.22
C SER A 344 -6.11 11.10 4.41
N LEU A 345 -5.72 12.33 4.09
CA LEU A 345 -6.59 13.34 3.49
C LEU A 345 -5.97 13.93 2.24
N THR A 346 -6.76 14.07 1.18
CA THR A 346 -6.36 14.82 -0.01
C THR A 346 -6.38 16.33 0.28
N GLU A 347 -5.21 16.96 0.31
CA GLU A 347 -5.08 18.39 0.69
C GLU A 347 -4.66 19.30 -0.47
N ALA A 348 -4.09 18.72 -1.52
CA ALA A 348 -3.59 19.47 -2.67
C ALA A 348 -3.65 18.64 -3.96
N GLN A 349 -3.54 19.35 -5.08
CA GLN A 349 -3.23 18.76 -6.38
C GLN A 349 -1.74 18.97 -6.67
N TRP A 350 -1.17 18.13 -7.54
CA TRP A 350 0.16 18.38 -8.07
C TRP A 350 0.14 18.49 -9.60
N LYS A 351 1.02 19.33 -10.13
CA LYS A 351 1.18 19.59 -11.57
C LYS A 351 2.57 19.20 -12.03
N THR A 352 2.68 18.75 -13.28
CA THR A 352 3.95 18.42 -13.94
C THR A 352 4.86 19.66 -14.07
N PRO A 353 6.14 19.52 -14.45
CA PRO A 353 7.01 20.66 -14.72
C PRO A 353 6.41 21.71 -15.68
N GLY A 354 5.68 21.27 -16.70
CA GLY A 354 4.94 22.08 -17.67
C GLY A 354 3.61 22.65 -17.16
N GLY A 355 3.20 22.33 -15.92
CA GLY A 355 1.98 22.86 -15.30
C GLY A 355 0.72 22.04 -15.55
N THR A 356 0.82 20.85 -16.13
CA THR A 356 -0.33 19.98 -16.40
C THR A 356 -0.81 19.29 -15.12
N TRP A 357 -2.12 19.33 -14.84
CA TRP A 357 -2.72 18.50 -13.79
C TRP A 357 -3.15 17.15 -14.36
N ILE A 358 -2.46 16.07 -13.98
CA ILE A 358 -2.66 14.75 -14.60
C ILE A 358 -3.79 13.91 -13.98
N HIS A 359 -4.62 14.49 -13.11
CA HIS A 359 -5.60 13.71 -12.36
C HIS A 359 -6.64 13.04 -13.27
N LYS A 360 -6.83 11.73 -13.10
CA LYS A 360 -7.62 10.83 -13.99
C LYS A 360 -7.13 10.76 -15.44
N ALA A 361 -6.07 11.50 -15.78
CA ALA A 361 -5.47 11.50 -17.10
C ALA A 361 -4.23 10.60 -17.14
N GLY A 362 -3.32 10.71 -16.18
CA GLY A 362 -2.02 10.03 -16.21
C GLY A 362 -0.99 10.74 -17.11
N VAL A 363 0.23 10.25 -17.07
CA VAL A 363 1.34 10.60 -17.95
C VAL A 363 1.28 9.69 -19.18
N THR A 364 1.29 10.30 -20.36
CA THR A 364 1.29 9.55 -21.63
C THR A 364 2.72 9.20 -22.02
N PRO A 365 3.05 7.94 -22.33
CA PRO A 365 4.37 7.54 -22.83
C PRO A 365 4.72 8.22 -24.16
N ASP A 366 6.02 8.41 -24.41
CA ASP A 366 6.53 8.82 -25.72
C ASP A 366 6.48 7.66 -26.73
N VAL A 367 6.68 6.44 -26.23
CA VAL A 367 6.60 5.21 -27.01
C VAL A 367 5.58 4.28 -26.37
N VAL A 368 4.39 4.22 -26.97
CA VAL A 368 3.33 3.32 -26.52
C VAL A 368 3.63 1.89 -26.96
N VAL A 369 3.74 0.98 -25.99
CA VAL A 369 3.93 -0.46 -26.21
C VAL A 369 3.28 -1.23 -25.07
N ALA A 370 2.36 -2.12 -25.40
CA ALA A 370 1.75 -3.02 -24.43
C ALA A 370 2.61 -4.26 -24.22
N LEU A 371 2.52 -4.84 -23.02
CA LEU A 371 3.01 -6.21 -22.79
C LEU A 371 2.24 -7.23 -23.64
N PRO A 372 2.77 -8.45 -23.82
CA PRO A 372 1.99 -9.54 -24.38
C PRO A 372 0.65 -9.69 -23.65
N SER A 373 -0.43 -9.99 -24.37
CA SER A 373 -1.79 -9.99 -23.81
C SER A 373 -1.93 -10.89 -22.58
N TYR A 374 -1.18 -12.00 -22.52
CA TYR A 374 -1.19 -12.91 -21.40
C TYR A 374 -0.67 -12.32 -20.08
N ALA A 375 0.14 -11.24 -20.13
CA ALA A 375 0.62 -10.55 -18.94
C ALA A 375 -0.49 -9.82 -18.18
N SER A 376 -1.63 -9.58 -18.84
CA SER A 376 -2.83 -8.95 -18.27
C SER A 376 -3.91 -9.95 -17.85
N LEU A 377 -3.62 -11.26 -17.90
CA LEU A 377 -4.59 -12.27 -17.48
C LEU A 377 -4.95 -12.10 -16.01
N ARG A 378 -6.24 -12.27 -15.71
CA ARG A 378 -6.74 -12.27 -14.34
C ARG A 378 -6.06 -13.40 -13.56
N PRO A 379 -5.58 -13.15 -12.34
CA PRO A 379 -5.17 -14.23 -11.46
C PRO A 379 -6.33 -15.21 -11.25
N LEU A 380 -6.06 -16.50 -11.37
CA LEU A 380 -7.02 -17.53 -10.99
C LEU A 380 -7.14 -17.55 -9.46
N PRO A 381 -8.36 -17.75 -8.91
CA PRO A 381 -8.57 -17.75 -7.47
C PRO A 381 -7.80 -18.89 -6.80
N ILE A 382 -7.11 -18.56 -5.71
CA ILE A 382 -6.52 -19.52 -4.78
C ILE A 382 -7.67 -20.24 -4.07
N GLY A 383 -7.58 -21.57 -3.93
CA GLY A 383 -8.62 -22.47 -3.47
C GLY A 383 -9.67 -22.82 -4.54
N GLY A 384 -9.45 -22.43 -5.80
CA GLY A 384 -10.33 -22.78 -6.91
C GLY A 384 -10.15 -24.23 -7.33
N ASP A 385 -11.15 -25.08 -7.08
CA ASP A 385 -11.19 -26.45 -7.62
C ASP A 385 -11.90 -26.45 -8.97
N MET A 386 -11.14 -26.45 -10.08
CA MET A 386 -11.70 -26.66 -11.42
C MET A 386 -11.36 -28.05 -11.94
N LYS A 387 -12.37 -28.75 -12.45
CA LYS A 387 -12.23 -30.11 -12.98
C LYS A 387 -13.17 -30.30 -14.16
N LYS A 388 -13.13 -31.46 -14.79
CA LYS A 388 -14.05 -31.81 -15.88
C LYS A 388 -15.50 -31.49 -15.51
N GLY A 389 -16.17 -30.70 -16.34
CA GLY A 389 -17.54 -30.21 -16.14
C GLY A 389 -17.63 -28.81 -15.50
N SER A 390 -16.55 -28.26 -14.95
CA SER A 390 -16.48 -26.84 -14.56
C SER A 390 -16.65 -25.93 -15.78
N TYR A 391 -17.22 -24.75 -15.59
CA TYR A 391 -17.40 -23.76 -16.65
C TYR A 391 -17.27 -22.33 -16.11
N GLY A 392 -16.95 -21.37 -16.98
CA GLY A 392 -16.87 -19.94 -16.66
C GLY A 392 -15.55 -19.28 -17.09
N GLU A 393 -15.39 -18.02 -16.69
CA GLU A 393 -14.23 -17.20 -17.07
C GLU A 393 -12.90 -17.71 -16.48
N ASP A 394 -12.94 -18.37 -15.32
CA ASP A 394 -11.74 -18.98 -14.73
C ASP A 394 -11.23 -20.16 -15.55
N VAL A 395 -12.14 -20.97 -16.09
CA VAL A 395 -11.78 -22.06 -17.01
C VAL A 395 -11.18 -21.47 -18.29
N LYS A 396 -11.80 -20.42 -18.85
CA LYS A 396 -11.29 -19.75 -20.05
C LYS A 396 -9.90 -19.14 -19.82
N THR A 397 -9.68 -18.56 -18.64
CA THR A 397 -8.39 -18.01 -18.23
C THR A 397 -7.35 -19.12 -18.12
N LEU A 398 -7.66 -20.25 -17.46
CA LEU A 398 -6.80 -21.44 -17.40
C LEU A 398 -6.42 -21.97 -18.78
N GLN A 399 -7.42 -22.14 -19.67
CA GLN A 399 -7.18 -22.58 -21.04
C GLN A 399 -6.26 -21.62 -21.79
N THR A 400 -6.42 -20.31 -21.59
CA THR A 400 -5.54 -19.29 -22.19
C THR A 400 -4.12 -19.41 -21.66
N MET A 401 -3.94 -19.56 -20.34
CA MET A 401 -2.63 -19.77 -19.71
C MET A 401 -1.93 -21.01 -20.29
N LEU A 402 -2.65 -22.13 -20.40
CA LEU A 402 -2.13 -23.39 -20.97
C LEU A 402 -1.71 -23.21 -22.44
N ASN A 403 -2.56 -22.59 -23.27
CA ASN A 403 -2.26 -22.33 -24.67
C ASN A 403 -1.00 -21.46 -24.84
N VAL A 404 -0.86 -20.40 -24.03
CA VAL A 404 0.31 -19.50 -24.04
C VAL A 404 1.59 -20.23 -23.70
N LEU A 405 1.52 -21.21 -22.79
CA LEU A 405 2.64 -22.06 -22.39
C LEU A 405 2.89 -23.23 -23.35
N GLY A 406 2.16 -23.31 -24.47
CA GLY A 406 2.35 -24.34 -25.51
C GLY A 406 1.52 -25.61 -25.31
N TYR A 407 0.65 -25.66 -24.30
CA TYR A 407 -0.27 -26.78 -24.08
C TYR A 407 -1.58 -26.53 -24.83
N ALA A 408 -1.50 -26.55 -26.17
CA ALA A 408 -2.63 -26.34 -27.07
C ALA A 408 -3.70 -27.44 -26.97
N ASP A 409 -4.77 -27.32 -27.77
CA ASP A 409 -5.95 -28.22 -27.74
C ASP A 409 -6.63 -28.23 -26.36
N THR A 410 -7.02 -27.05 -25.90
CA THR A 410 -7.61 -26.84 -24.57
C THR A 410 -9.13 -26.95 -24.53
N GLY A 411 -9.77 -27.38 -25.62
CA GLY A 411 -11.22 -27.62 -25.63
C GLY A 411 -12.08 -26.41 -25.94
N GLN A 412 -13.37 -26.54 -25.65
CA GLN A 412 -14.34 -25.47 -25.80
C GLN A 412 -14.03 -24.31 -24.83
N PRO A 413 -13.91 -23.06 -25.32
CA PRO A 413 -13.62 -21.92 -24.46
C PRO A 413 -14.61 -21.78 -23.29
N GLY A 414 -14.07 -21.75 -22.08
CA GLY A 414 -14.84 -21.61 -20.85
C GLY A 414 -15.55 -22.88 -20.37
N LEU A 415 -15.36 -24.03 -21.02
CA LEU A 415 -15.83 -25.34 -20.55
C LEU A 415 -14.62 -26.25 -20.28
N PHE A 416 -14.53 -26.78 -19.07
CA PHE A 416 -13.47 -27.69 -18.69
C PHE A 416 -13.85 -29.09 -19.19
N ASP A 417 -13.53 -29.38 -20.44
CA ASP A 417 -13.84 -30.65 -21.09
C ASP A 417 -12.64 -31.63 -21.01
N ALA A 418 -12.73 -32.75 -21.74
CA ALA A 418 -11.67 -33.76 -21.77
C ALA A 418 -10.36 -33.22 -22.38
N GLN A 419 -10.44 -32.24 -23.27
CA GLN A 419 -9.27 -31.61 -23.89
C GLN A 419 -8.58 -30.67 -22.90
N THR A 420 -9.35 -29.85 -22.16
CA THR A 420 -8.79 -29.05 -21.04
C THR A 420 -8.12 -29.94 -19.99
N GLU A 421 -8.78 -31.03 -19.59
CA GLU A 421 -8.24 -32.00 -18.63
C GLU A 421 -6.92 -32.60 -19.11
N GLN A 422 -6.85 -33.01 -20.38
CA GLN A 422 -5.64 -33.60 -20.95
C GLN A 422 -4.51 -32.59 -21.07
N ALA A 423 -4.80 -31.36 -21.51
CA ALA A 423 -3.82 -30.27 -21.57
C ALA A 423 -3.24 -29.98 -20.16
N LEU A 424 -4.10 -29.94 -19.14
CA LEU A 424 -3.68 -29.74 -17.76
C LEU A 424 -2.84 -30.90 -17.22
N ARG A 425 -3.20 -32.15 -17.53
CA ARG A 425 -2.39 -33.33 -17.15
C ARG A 425 -1.00 -33.29 -17.76
N ARG A 426 -0.87 -32.87 -19.04
CA ARG A 426 0.43 -32.68 -19.69
C ARG A 426 1.25 -31.62 -18.96
N PHE A 427 0.68 -30.46 -18.70
CA PHE A 427 1.32 -29.40 -17.92
C PHE A 427 1.77 -29.90 -16.54
N GLN A 428 0.89 -30.56 -15.79
CA GLN A 428 1.22 -31.09 -14.47
C GLN A 428 2.37 -32.09 -14.51
N ASN A 429 2.37 -33.02 -15.47
CA ASN A 429 3.45 -33.97 -15.67
C ASN A 429 4.78 -33.29 -15.97
N ASP A 430 4.80 -32.35 -16.92
CA ASP A 430 6.01 -31.64 -17.34
C ASP A 430 6.61 -30.81 -16.19
N GLN A 431 5.74 -30.28 -15.33
CA GLN A 431 6.12 -29.52 -14.14
C GLN A 431 6.34 -30.36 -12.89
N LYS A 432 6.34 -31.70 -13.02
CA LYS A 432 6.56 -32.66 -11.91
C LYS A 432 5.54 -32.51 -10.76
N LEU A 433 4.31 -32.11 -11.09
CA LEU A 433 3.16 -32.11 -10.20
C LEU A 433 2.39 -33.44 -10.32
N THR A 434 1.53 -33.73 -9.35
CA THR A 434 0.56 -34.82 -9.50
C THR A 434 -0.37 -34.52 -10.66
N ALA A 435 -0.29 -35.31 -11.73
CA ALA A 435 -1.13 -35.14 -12.92
C ALA A 435 -2.57 -35.61 -12.69
N SER A 436 -3.29 -34.91 -11.80
CA SER A 436 -4.68 -35.19 -11.44
C SER A 436 -5.67 -34.83 -12.55
N GLY A 437 -5.29 -33.94 -13.48
CA GLY A 437 -6.20 -33.36 -14.48
C GLY A 437 -7.21 -32.39 -13.89
N ALA A 438 -7.09 -32.07 -12.60
CA ALA A 438 -7.85 -31.04 -11.91
C ALA A 438 -6.92 -29.88 -11.57
N PHE A 439 -7.45 -28.67 -11.68
CA PHE A 439 -6.77 -27.44 -11.27
C PHE A 439 -6.88 -27.29 -9.74
N ASN A 440 -5.75 -26.90 -9.13
CA ASN A 440 -5.59 -26.65 -7.70
C ASN A 440 -4.49 -25.58 -7.48
N ASP A 441 -4.24 -25.20 -6.24
CA ASP A 441 -3.28 -24.14 -5.89
C ASP A 441 -1.87 -24.39 -6.42
N LYS A 442 -1.38 -25.64 -6.34
CA LYS A 442 -0.08 -26.03 -6.88
C LYS A 442 0.02 -25.75 -8.38
N THR A 443 -1.04 -26.12 -9.10
CA THR A 443 -1.14 -25.90 -10.53
C THR A 443 -1.22 -24.41 -10.84
N ALA A 444 -1.98 -23.65 -10.05
CA ALA A 444 -2.09 -22.19 -10.16
C ALA A 444 -0.73 -21.50 -10.01
N TYR A 445 0.00 -21.77 -8.92
CA TYR A 445 1.32 -21.17 -8.70
C TYR A 445 2.31 -21.51 -9.80
N ARG A 446 2.32 -22.78 -10.24
CA ARG A 446 3.25 -23.20 -11.28
C ARG A 446 2.93 -22.56 -12.63
N LEU A 447 1.65 -22.42 -12.98
CA LEU A 447 1.23 -21.69 -14.18
C LEU A 447 1.72 -20.24 -14.13
N LEU A 448 1.54 -19.56 -12.99
CA LEU A 448 2.01 -18.19 -12.81
C LEU A 448 3.54 -18.08 -12.92
N GLU A 449 4.28 -19.02 -12.32
CA GLU A 449 5.75 -19.04 -12.40
C GLU A 449 6.24 -19.22 -13.85
N GLU A 450 5.67 -20.17 -14.60
CA GLU A 450 6.06 -20.40 -15.99
C GLU A 450 5.65 -19.25 -16.90
N LEU A 451 4.50 -18.61 -16.66
CA LEU A 451 4.10 -17.40 -17.37
C LEU A 451 5.04 -16.22 -17.08
N ASN A 452 5.50 -16.06 -15.83
CA ASN A 452 6.46 -15.03 -15.47
C ASN A 452 7.81 -15.27 -16.14
N LYS A 453 8.33 -16.51 -16.13
CA LYS A 453 9.56 -16.88 -16.87
C LYS A 453 9.43 -16.57 -18.36
N LYS A 454 8.27 -16.88 -18.95
CA LYS A 454 7.99 -16.56 -20.34
C LYS A 454 7.95 -15.05 -20.56
N LEU A 455 7.33 -14.29 -19.66
CA LEU A 455 7.26 -12.84 -19.72
C LEU A 455 8.64 -12.19 -19.63
N GLU A 456 9.54 -12.66 -18.76
CA GLU A 456 10.92 -12.17 -18.67
C GLU A 456 11.65 -12.26 -20.03
N GLN A 457 11.35 -13.29 -20.82
CA GLN A 457 11.92 -13.49 -22.16
C GLN A 457 11.20 -12.70 -23.25
N GLU A 458 9.91 -12.42 -23.07
CA GLU A 458 9.01 -11.80 -24.07
C GLU A 458 8.58 -10.38 -23.72
N ASP A 459 9.20 -9.76 -22.70
CA ASP A 459 8.87 -8.40 -22.26
C ASP A 459 9.11 -7.38 -23.38
N THR A 460 8.04 -7.03 -24.07
CA THR A 460 8.03 -6.11 -25.20
C THR A 460 8.39 -4.69 -24.77
N GLN A 461 8.08 -4.30 -23.54
CA GLN A 461 8.36 -2.96 -23.00
C GLN A 461 9.84 -2.84 -22.66
N LEU A 462 10.41 -3.83 -21.97
CA LEU A 462 11.84 -3.93 -21.68
C LEU A 462 12.67 -3.93 -22.96
N LYS A 463 12.33 -4.80 -23.92
CA LYS A 463 12.99 -4.85 -25.24
C LYS A 463 12.94 -3.49 -25.93
N LYS A 464 11.79 -2.82 -25.90
CA LYS A 464 11.64 -1.50 -26.50
C LYS A 464 12.47 -0.43 -25.79
N GLY A 465 12.54 -0.46 -24.46
CA GLY A 465 13.41 0.42 -23.68
C GLY A 465 14.88 0.25 -24.03
N LEU A 466 15.35 -0.98 -24.15
CA LEU A 466 16.71 -1.29 -24.60
C LEU A 466 16.98 -0.77 -26.01
N ASP A 467 16.03 -0.93 -26.94
CA ASP A 467 16.17 -0.43 -28.31
C ASP A 467 16.18 1.10 -28.40
N VAL A 468 15.42 1.79 -27.54
CA VAL A 468 15.47 3.26 -27.43
C VAL A 468 16.84 3.72 -26.95
N LEU A 469 17.42 3.01 -25.97
CA LEU A 469 18.75 3.34 -25.42
C LEU A 469 19.91 2.96 -26.35
N LYS A 470 19.71 2.16 -27.40
CA LYS A 470 20.75 1.85 -28.40
C LYS A 470 21.04 3.02 -29.35
N LYS A 471 20.06 3.88 -29.58
CA LYS A 471 20.16 5.08 -30.42
C LYS A 471 20.89 6.18 -29.68
#